data_AF-A0A3D1LQZ5-F1
#
_entry.id   AF-A0A3D1LQZ5-F1
#
_cell.length_a   1.000
_cell.length_b   1.000
_cell.length_c   1.000
_cell.angle_alpha   90.00
_cell.angle_beta   90.00
_cell.angle_gamma   90.00
#
_symmetry.space_group_name_H-M   'P 1'
#
loop_
_entity.id
_entity.type
_entity.pdbx_description
1 polymer ?
#
loop_
_entity_poly.entity_id
_entity_poly.type
_entity_poly.pdbx_seq_one_letter_code
_entity_poly.pdbx_strand_id
1 'polypeptide(L)' 'MPRFSPRTMKDNNIKIAEVIADRDRILKAFSEAAKDACRRHKQSGHPIVVMKDGKIVWIEAEDIEV' A
#
# COMPACT_ATOMS: atom_id res chain seq x y z
N MET A 1 34.96 -13.33 -32.74
CA MET A 1 34.43 -12.41 -31.70
C MET A 1 32.90 -12.47 -31.77
N PRO A 2 32.18 -12.77 -30.68
CA PRO A 2 30.72 -12.85 -30.73
C PRO A 2 30.11 -11.45 -30.73
N ARG A 3 29.18 -11.18 -31.66
CA ARG A 3 28.41 -9.94 -31.70
C ARG A 3 27.30 -10.01 -30.65
N PHE A 4 27.36 -9.13 -29.65
CA PHE A 4 26.25 -8.92 -28.72
C PHE A 4 25.11 -8.19 -29.43
N SER A 5 23.98 -8.87 -29.61
CA SER A 5 22.72 -8.24 -30.02
C SER A 5 22.13 -7.47 -28.83
N PRO A 6 21.69 -6.21 -28.98
CA PRO A 6 21.02 -5.51 -27.90
C PRO A 6 19.68 -6.21 -27.60
N ARG A 7 19.50 -6.69 -26.37
CA ARG A 7 18.15 -7.03 -25.87
C ARG A 7 17.38 -5.72 -25.82
N THR A 8 16.37 -5.55 -26.68
CA THR A 8 15.35 -4.52 -26.51
C THR A 8 14.65 -4.77 -25.18
N MET A 9 14.98 -3.96 -24.18
CA MET A 9 14.21 -3.84 -22.96
C MET A 9 12.86 -3.28 -23.39
N LYS A 10 11.78 -4.07 -23.27
CA LYS A 10 10.43 -3.58 -23.55
C LYS A 10 10.20 -2.38 -22.64
N ASP A 11 10.05 -1.21 -23.24
CA ASP A 11 9.61 0.00 -22.55
C ASP A 11 8.21 -0.27 -22.02
N ASN A 12 8.15 -0.80 -20.79
CA ASN A 12 6.94 -0.80 -19.99
C ASN A 12 6.70 0.64 -19.55
N ASN A 13 6.41 1.51 -20.51
CA ASN A 13 5.86 2.83 -20.28
C ASN A 13 4.42 2.64 -19.81
N ILE A 14 4.27 2.03 -18.63
CA ILE A 14 3.05 2.09 -17.86
C ILE A 14 2.92 3.57 -17.56
N LYS A 15 2.05 4.25 -18.31
CA LYS A 15 1.74 5.64 -18.06
C LYS A 15 1.12 5.68 -16.68
N ILE A 16 1.95 5.96 -15.68
CA ILE A 16 1.58 6.02 -14.27
C ILE A 16 0.32 6.90 -14.11
N ALA A 17 0.17 7.94 -14.94
CA ALA A 17 -1.01 8.78 -15.04
C ALA A 17 -2.32 8.03 -15.35
N GLU A 18 -2.33 7.04 -16.25
CA GLU A 18 -3.52 6.26 -16.61
C GLU A 18 -3.90 5.26 -15.51
N VAL A 19 -2.91 4.70 -14.81
CA VAL A 19 -3.16 3.82 -13.65
C VAL A 19 -3.69 4.62 -12.46
N ILE A 20 -3.11 5.80 -12.20
CA ILE A 20 -3.56 6.73 -11.14
C ILE A 20 -4.94 7.35 -11.46
N ALA A 21 -5.30 7.46 -12.74
CA ALA A 21 -6.61 7.94 -13.16
C ALA A 21 -7.76 7.07 -12.63
N ASP A 22 -7.52 5.76 -12.42
CA ASP A 22 -8.48 4.83 -11.82
C ASP A 22 -8.44 4.95 -10.28
N ARG A 23 -8.79 6.15 -9.81
CA ARG A 23 -8.67 6.57 -8.41
C ARG A 23 -9.48 5.67 -7.48
N ASP A 24 -10.67 5.24 -7.90
CA ASP A 24 -11.53 4.36 -7.11
C ASP A 24 -10.91 2.99 -6.87
N ARG A 25 -10.31 2.39 -7.91
CA ARG A 25 -9.65 1.09 -7.79
C ARG A 25 -8.45 1.15 -6.85
N ILE A 26 -7.66 2.24 -6.94
CA ILE A 26 -6.51 2.45 -6.05
C ILE A 26 -6.96 2.70 -4.61
N LEU A 27 -7.96 3.57 -4.40
CA LEU A 27 -8.49 3.84 -3.07
C LEU A 27 -9.04 2.57 -2.42
N LYS A 28 -9.75 1.74 -3.18
CA LYS A 28 -10.26 0.46 -2.68
C LYS A 28 -9.13 -0.48 -2.28
N ALA A 29 -8.15 -0.70 -3.15
CA ALA A 29 -7.00 -1.56 -2.86
C ALA A 29 -6.19 -1.03 -1.66
N PHE A 30 -6.04 0.29 -1.54
CA PHE A 30 -5.35 0.91 -0.41
C PHE A 30 -6.13 0.74 0.90
N SER A 31 -7.46 0.91 0.86
CA SER A 31 -8.32 0.68 2.03
C SER A 31 -8.30 -0.77 2.48
N GLU A 32 -8.31 -1.72 1.55
CA GLU A 32 -8.21 -3.15 1.85
C GLU A 32 -6.84 -3.48 2.48
N ALA A 33 -5.75 -2.96 1.91
CA ALA A 33 -4.41 -3.16 2.45
C ALA A 33 -4.25 -2.54 3.85
N ALA A 34 -4.82 -1.36 4.10
CA ALA A 34 -4.81 -0.72 5.41
C ALA A 34 -5.55 -1.55 6.46
N LYS A 35 -6.74 -2.09 6.10
CA LYS A 35 -7.50 -2.99 6.97
C LYS A 35 -6.73 -4.28 7.28
N ASP A 36 -6.11 -4.88 6.28
CA ASP A 36 -5.29 -6.08 6.47
C ASP A 36 -4.08 -5.81 7.38
N ALA A 37 -3.44 -4.64 7.25
CA ALA A 37 -2.36 -4.24 8.15
C ALA A 37 -2.87 -4.13 9.59
N CYS A 38 -3.95 -3.38 9.83
CA CYS A 38 -4.58 -3.25 11.15
C CYS A 38 -4.95 -4.62 11.74
N ARG A 39 -5.50 -5.53 10.92
CA ARG A 39 -5.83 -6.90 11.33
C ARG A 39 -4.60 -7.69 11.78
N ARG A 40 -3.50 -7.62 11.02
CA ARG A 40 -2.25 -8.31 11.36
C ARG A 40 -1.62 -7.75 12.64
N HIS A 41 -1.66 -6.43 12.82
CA HIS A 41 -1.20 -5.78 14.04
C HIS A 41 -2.03 -6.20 15.25
N LYS A 42 -3.36 -6.25 15.12
CA LYS A 42 -4.27 -6.79 16.15
C LYS A 42 -3.93 -8.24 16.52
N GLN A 43 -3.77 -9.11 15.53
CA GLN A 43 -3.43 -10.53 15.76
C GLN A 43 -2.06 -10.74 16.39
N SER A 44 -1.11 -9.84 16.12
CA SER A 44 0.26 -9.91 16.63
C SER A 44 0.43 -9.21 17.98
N GLY A 45 -0.63 -8.59 18.53
CA GLY A 45 -0.54 -7.82 19.77
C GLY A 45 0.25 -6.52 19.64
N HIS A 46 0.44 -6.00 18.42
CA HIS A 46 1.20 -4.78 18.19
C HIS A 46 0.28 -3.56 18.14
N PRO A 47 0.58 -2.48 18.90
CA PRO A 47 -0.17 -1.25 18.81
C PRO A 47 0.07 -0.55 17.47
N ILE A 48 -0.89 0.28 17.06
CA ILE A 48 -0.80 1.14 15.88
C ILE A 48 -0.89 2.60 16.27
N VAL A 49 -0.30 3.47 15.47
CA VAL A 49 -0.41 4.92 15.63
C VAL A 49 -1.41 5.45 14.61
N VAL A 50 -2.39 6.20 15.09
CA VAL A 50 -3.31 6.94 14.23
C VAL A 50 -3.24 8.42 14.52
N MET A 51 -3.47 9.22 13.49
CA MET A 51 -3.67 10.65 13.66
C MET A 51 -5.17 10.91 13.80
N LYS A 52 -5.61 11.27 15.00
CA LYS A 52 -7.02 11.55 15.33
C LYS A 52 -7.11 12.99 15.83
N ASP A 53 -7.95 13.80 15.19
CA ASP A 53 -8.14 15.22 15.52
C ASP A 53 -6.83 16.03 15.57
N GLY A 54 -5.91 15.73 14.65
CA GLY A 54 -4.59 16.37 14.57
C GLY A 54 -3.62 15.95 15.67
N LYS A 55 -3.97 14.97 16.50
CA LYS A 55 -3.12 14.40 17.56
C LYS A 55 -2.67 13.00 17.19
N ILE A 56 -1.44 12.67 17.59
CA ILE A 56 -0.89 11.33 17.49
C ILE A 56 -1.47 10.51 18.64
N VAL A 57 -2.23 9.46 18.33
CA VAL A 57 -2.87 8.57 19.29
C VAL A 57 -2.37 7.16 19.04
N TRP A 58 -1.89 6.51 20.10
CA TRP A 58 -1.57 5.09 20.08
C TRP A 58 -2.83 4.29 20.39
N ILE A 59 -3.15 3.32 19.54
CA ILE A 59 -4.23 2.37 19.73
C ILE A 59 -3.59 1.02 20.01
N GLU A 60 -3.88 0.44 21.16
CA GLU A 60 -3.43 -0.91 21.50
C GLU A 60 -4.12 -1.95 20.62
N ALA A 61 -3.48 -3.10 20.43
CA ALA A 61 -3.97 -4.13 19.52
C ALA A 61 -5.42 -4.56 19.79
N GLU A 62 -5.85 -4.56 21.05
CA GLU A 62 -7.19 -4.95 21.49
C GLU A 62 -8.26 -3.97 20.99
N ASP A 63 -7.94 -2.68 21.00
CA ASP A 63 -8.80 -1.55 20.63
C ASP A 63 -8.82 -1.24 19.12
N ILE A 64 -8.07 -1.99 18.31
CA ILE A 64 -8.12 -1.83 16.84
C ILE A 64 -9.46 -2.36 16.32
N GLU A 65 -10.36 -1.48 15.91
CA GLU A 65 -11.58 -1.83 15.17
C GLU A 65 -11.22 -2.12 13.70
N VAL A 66 -11.52 -3.32 13.21
CA VAL A 66 -11.23 -3.80 11.84
C VAL A 66 -12.49 -4.24 11.12
#